data_AF-A0A930MFM7-F1
#
_entry.id   AF-A0A930MFM7-F1
#
_cell.length_a   1.000
_cell.length_b   1.000
_cell.length_c   1.000
_cell.angle_alpha   90.00
_cell.angle_beta   90.00
_cell.angle_gamma   90.00
#
_symmetry.space_group_name_H-M   'P 1'
#
loop_
_entity.id
_entity.type
_entity.pdbx_description
1 polymer ?
#
loop_
_entity_poly.entity_id
_entity_poly.type
_entity_poly.pdbx_seq_one_letter_code
_entity_poly.pdbx_strand_id
1 'polypeptide(L)'
;SSSEINSEIQIKTMTEYAQSKGLTVRAATVSTVNDIQQAAQSLVGDVDVFYEPTDNVISSSIPTLVSVTDAAGKGVICAEPFMVTGGCLATYGIDYYKLGVQTGEMAADILEGKSKPANMPIETARDLTLVISKSGIEKLGLTIPEDVLKDATLVD
;
A
#
# COMPACT_ATOMS: atom_id res chain seq x y z
N SER A 1 2.71 1.54 -11.69
CA SER A 1 3.01 1.01 -13.02
C SER A 1 2.19 1.70 -14.08
N SER A 2 2.81 2.10 -15.19
CA SER A 2 2.13 2.75 -16.33
C SER A 2 1.31 1.79 -17.20
N SER A 3 1.34 0.50 -16.86
CA SER A 3 0.57 -0.57 -17.51
C SER A 3 -0.67 -1.00 -16.72
N GLU A 4 -0.91 -0.40 -15.54
CA GLU A 4 -1.94 -0.83 -14.59
C GLU A 4 -2.91 0.35 -14.30
N ILE A 5 -4.13 0.28 -14.83
CA ILE A 5 -5.15 1.34 -14.70
C ILE A 5 -5.49 1.61 -13.22
N ASN A 6 -5.49 0.59 -12.37
CA ASN A 6 -5.67 0.72 -10.92
C ASN A 6 -4.61 1.64 -10.30
N SER A 7 -3.35 1.53 -10.72
CA SER A 7 -2.24 2.34 -10.21
C SER A 7 -2.37 3.79 -10.68
N GLU A 8 -2.81 4.03 -11.92
CA GLU A 8 -3.05 5.39 -12.44
C GLU A 8 -4.13 6.13 -11.65
N ILE A 9 -5.27 5.47 -11.40
CA ILE A 9 -6.39 6.06 -10.65
C ILE A 9 -5.97 6.37 -9.20
N GLN A 10 -5.23 5.46 -8.57
CA GLN A 10 -4.77 5.65 -7.19
C GLN A 10 -3.73 6.76 -7.07
N ILE A 11 -2.75 6.83 -7.99
CA ILE A 11 -1.76 7.91 -7.97
C ILE A 11 -2.41 9.26 -8.22
N LYS A 12 -3.38 9.36 -9.13
CA LYS A 12 -4.14 10.60 -9.33
C LYS A 12 -4.85 11.02 -8.04
N THR A 13 -5.61 10.11 -7.44
CA THR A 13 -6.37 10.38 -6.20
C THR A 13 -5.44 10.76 -5.05
N MET A 14 -4.33 10.04 -4.87
CA MET A 14 -3.33 10.34 -3.85
C MET A 14 -2.65 11.69 -4.09
N THR A 15 -2.36 12.02 -5.35
CA THR A 15 -1.75 13.31 -5.71
C THR A 15 -2.67 14.48 -5.35
N GLU A 16 -3.94 14.40 -5.73
CA GLU A 16 -4.96 15.41 -5.39
C GLU A 16 -5.10 15.55 -3.87
N TYR A 17 -5.17 14.43 -3.14
CA TYR A 17 -5.28 14.44 -1.68
C TYR A 17 -4.04 15.04 -1.01
N ALA A 18 -2.84 14.60 -1.37
CA ALA A 18 -1.58 15.11 -0.82
C ALA A 18 -1.43 16.62 -1.05
N GLN A 19 -1.72 17.09 -2.26
CA GLN A 19 -1.71 18.52 -2.58
C GLN A 19 -2.74 19.32 -1.77
N SER A 20 -3.93 18.76 -1.53
CA SER A 20 -4.94 19.38 -0.65
C SER A 20 -4.46 19.54 0.80
N LYS A 21 -3.46 18.75 1.21
CA LYS A 21 -2.80 18.81 2.52
C LYS A 21 -1.51 19.65 2.51
N GLY A 22 -1.21 20.32 1.41
CA GLY A 22 0.00 21.15 1.26
C GLY A 22 1.28 20.35 1.02
N LEU A 23 1.17 19.06 0.69
CA LEU A 23 2.32 18.23 0.33
C LEU A 23 2.64 18.35 -1.17
N THR A 24 3.92 18.16 -1.51
CA THR A 24 4.36 18.07 -2.90
C THR A 24 4.52 16.60 -3.29
N VAL A 25 4.08 16.25 -4.50
CA VAL A 25 4.20 14.89 -5.02
C VAL A 25 5.18 14.86 -6.18
N ARG A 26 6.12 13.92 -6.12
CA ARG A 26 6.97 13.49 -7.23
C ARG A 26 6.59 12.06 -7.58
N ALA A 27 6.45 11.79 -8.87
CA ALA A 27 6.03 10.48 -9.35
C ALA A 27 7.04 9.95 -10.37
N ALA A 28 7.34 8.66 -10.24
CA ALA A 28 8.04 7.88 -11.25
C ALA A 28 7.19 6.63 -11.54
N THR A 29 7.15 6.23 -12.81
CA THR A 29 6.41 5.05 -13.24
C THR A 29 7.36 3.92 -13.57
N VAL A 30 6.98 2.70 -13.20
CA VAL A 30 7.64 1.46 -13.64
C VAL A 30 6.75 0.73 -14.64
N SER A 31 7.35 -0.08 -15.52
CA SER A 31 6.62 -1.01 -16.39
C SER A 31 6.96 -2.47 -16.07
N THR A 32 8.15 -2.71 -15.50
CA THR A 32 8.65 -4.03 -15.11
C THR A 32 9.39 -3.95 -13.77
N VAL A 33 9.62 -5.10 -13.14
CA VAL A 33 10.39 -5.19 -11.89
C VAL A 33 11.82 -4.66 -12.02
N ASN A 34 12.38 -4.68 -13.24
CA ASN A 34 13.73 -4.18 -13.51
C ASN A 34 13.82 -2.65 -13.42
N ASP A 35 12.70 -1.94 -13.60
CA ASP A 35 12.67 -0.48 -13.60
C ASP A 35 12.64 0.09 -12.16
N ILE A 36 12.27 -0.74 -11.17
CA ILE A 36 11.99 -0.31 -9.79
C ILE A 36 13.20 0.40 -9.17
N GLN A 37 14.39 -0.20 -9.29
CA GLN A 37 15.60 0.37 -8.69
C GLN A 37 15.91 1.76 -9.27
N GLN A 38 15.84 1.92 -10.59
CA GLN A 38 16.13 3.18 -11.26
C GLN A 38 15.07 4.25 -10.93
N ALA A 39 13.79 3.87 -10.92
CA ALA A 39 12.69 4.75 -10.54
C ALA A 39 12.85 5.25 -9.11
N ALA A 40 13.13 4.35 -8.16
CA ALA A 40 13.38 4.70 -6.76
C ALA A 40 14.59 5.64 -6.62
N GLN A 41 15.70 5.34 -7.28
CA GLN A 41 16.90 6.19 -7.29
C GLN A 41 16.64 7.58 -7.85
N SER A 42 15.77 7.71 -8.86
CA SER A 42 15.39 9.01 -9.43
C SER A 42 14.63 9.91 -8.45
N LEU A 43 13.96 9.33 -7.45
CA LEU A 43 13.11 10.05 -6.50
C LEU A 43 13.77 10.24 -5.14
N VAL A 44 14.67 9.34 -4.73
CA VAL A 44 15.11 9.21 -3.33
C VAL A 44 15.79 10.46 -2.76
N GLY A 45 16.42 11.27 -3.61
CA GLY A 45 17.03 12.54 -3.22
C GLY A 45 16.04 13.71 -3.08
N ASP A 46 14.86 13.59 -3.68
CA ASP A 46 13.89 14.67 -3.84
C ASP A 46 12.65 14.53 -2.95
N VAL A 47 12.53 13.42 -2.21
CA VAL A 47 11.35 13.09 -1.40
C VAL A 47 11.71 12.77 0.05
N ASP A 48 10.77 13.04 0.95
CA ASP A 48 10.90 12.74 2.38
C ASP A 48 10.40 11.33 2.73
N VAL A 49 9.42 10.83 1.98
CA VAL A 49 8.76 9.54 2.17
C VAL A 49 8.28 9.02 0.83
N PHE A 50 8.26 7.69 0.66
CA PHE A 50 7.67 7.03 -0.50
C PHE A 50 6.25 6.60 -0.20
N TYR A 51 5.38 6.66 -1.20
CA TYR A 51 4.06 6.05 -1.16
C TYR A 51 3.92 5.05 -2.32
N GLU A 52 3.52 3.83 -2.00
CA GLU A 52 3.27 2.77 -2.96
C GLU A 52 1.78 2.38 -2.98
N PRO A 53 1.05 2.58 -4.10
CA PRO A 53 -0.35 2.15 -4.25
C PRO A 53 -0.48 0.62 -4.37
N THR A 54 -1.70 0.11 -4.62
CA THR A 54 -1.87 -1.31 -4.96
C THR A 54 -1.41 -1.58 -6.40
N ASP A 55 -0.12 -1.84 -6.57
CA ASP A 55 0.55 -2.10 -7.85
C ASP A 55 1.19 -3.49 -7.87
N ASN A 56 0.86 -4.33 -8.84
CA ASN A 56 1.32 -5.72 -8.82
C ASN A 56 2.81 -5.83 -9.18
N VAL A 57 3.32 -4.96 -10.04
CA VAL A 57 4.74 -4.97 -10.43
C VAL A 57 5.60 -4.64 -9.21
N ILE A 58 5.28 -3.57 -8.49
CA ILE A 58 6.05 -3.17 -7.31
C ILE A 58 5.82 -4.16 -6.16
N SER A 59 4.59 -4.61 -5.92
CA SER A 59 4.29 -5.64 -4.91
C SER A 59 5.12 -6.91 -5.09
N SER A 60 5.38 -7.32 -6.33
CA SER A 60 6.16 -8.52 -6.62
C SER A 60 7.65 -8.39 -6.28
N SER A 61 8.14 -7.17 -6.04
CA SER A 61 9.55 -6.89 -5.79
C SER A 61 9.77 -5.74 -4.80
N ILE A 62 8.96 -5.69 -3.74
CA ILE A 62 9.11 -4.71 -2.64
C ILE A 62 10.53 -4.65 -2.09
N PRO A 63 11.26 -5.78 -1.86
CA PRO A 63 12.63 -5.70 -1.36
C PRO A 63 13.58 -4.87 -2.24
N THR A 64 13.35 -4.79 -3.55
CA THR A 64 14.16 -3.95 -4.46
C THR A 64 13.90 -2.47 -4.21
N LEU A 65 12.64 -2.05 -4.05
CA LEU A 65 12.29 -0.67 -3.68
C LEU A 65 12.88 -0.33 -2.29
N VAL A 66 12.62 -1.17 -1.30
CA VAL A 66 13.05 -0.97 0.09
C VAL A 66 14.57 -0.87 0.20
N SER A 67 15.33 -1.65 -0.59
CA SER A 67 16.81 -1.59 -0.57
C SER A 67 17.36 -0.19 -0.90
N VAL A 68 16.67 0.54 -1.78
CA VAL A 68 17.05 1.91 -2.17
C VAL A 68 16.62 2.92 -1.10
N THR A 69 15.40 2.77 -0.57
CA THR A 69 14.85 3.72 0.39
C THR A 69 15.50 3.59 1.77
N ASP A 70 15.74 2.37 2.25
CA ASP A 70 16.45 2.11 3.52
C ASP A 70 17.86 2.68 3.50
N ALA A 71 18.60 2.49 2.39
CA ALA A 71 19.95 3.04 2.22
C ALA A 71 19.98 4.58 2.30
N ALA A 72 18.87 5.24 1.98
CA ALA A 72 18.72 6.69 2.06
C ALA A 72 18.00 7.16 3.34
N GLY A 73 17.67 6.26 4.27
CA GLY A 73 16.92 6.58 5.49
C GLY A 73 15.50 7.10 5.21
N LYS A 74 14.84 6.56 4.19
CA LYS A 74 13.47 6.93 3.77
C LYS A 74 12.51 5.78 4.00
N GLY A 75 11.37 6.08 4.63
CA GLY A 75 10.29 5.10 4.81
C GLY A 75 9.42 4.95 3.56
N VAL A 76 8.79 3.78 3.42
CA VAL A 76 7.77 3.51 2.39
C VAL A 76 6.44 3.27 3.08
N ILE A 77 5.43 4.09 2.77
CA ILE A 77 4.03 3.83 3.12
C ILE A 77 3.40 3.07 1.97
N CYS A 78 2.84 1.90 2.23
CA CYS A 78 2.27 1.03 1.20
C CYS A 78 0.76 0.90 1.35
N ALA A 79 0.07 0.50 0.27
CA ALA A 79 -1.37 0.30 0.28
C ALA A 79 -1.81 -1.07 0.83
N GLU A 80 -0.88 -2.01 1.03
CA GLU A 80 -1.19 -3.39 1.44
C GLU A 80 -0.37 -3.87 2.64
N PRO A 81 -0.98 -4.65 3.56
CA PRO A 81 -0.28 -5.22 4.72
C PRO A 81 0.90 -6.12 4.37
N PHE A 82 0.79 -6.90 3.29
CA PHE A 82 1.86 -7.82 2.88
C PHE A 82 3.16 -7.07 2.53
N MET A 83 3.06 -5.88 1.95
CA MET A 83 4.23 -5.07 1.60
C MET A 83 5.00 -4.59 2.84
N VAL A 84 4.34 -4.45 4.00
CA VAL A 84 5.02 -4.14 5.28
C VAL A 84 5.96 -5.28 5.68
N THR A 85 5.55 -6.54 5.47
CA THR A 85 6.43 -7.71 5.68
C THR A 85 7.58 -7.78 4.67
N GLY A 86 7.47 -7.09 3.54
CA GLY A 86 8.54 -6.89 2.56
C GLY A 86 9.53 -5.77 2.92
N GLY A 87 9.30 -5.06 4.02
CA GLY A 87 10.15 -3.98 4.53
C GLY A 87 9.58 -2.57 4.39
N CYS A 88 8.34 -2.40 3.92
CA CYS A 88 7.67 -1.10 4.01
C CYS A 88 7.46 -0.70 5.47
N LEU A 89 7.41 0.61 5.74
CA LEU A 89 7.29 1.15 7.09
C LEU A 89 5.91 0.90 7.69
N ALA A 90 4.85 1.21 6.94
CA ALA A 90 3.49 1.07 7.43
C ALA A 90 2.45 1.02 6.29
N THR A 91 1.26 0.53 6.62
CA THR A 91 0.06 0.65 5.78
C THR A 91 -1.16 0.94 6.65
N TYR A 92 -2.18 1.56 6.04
CA TYR A 92 -3.56 1.47 6.50
C TYR A 92 -4.38 0.85 5.38
N GLY A 93 -4.50 -0.47 5.40
CA GLY A 93 -4.86 -1.25 4.23
C GLY A 93 -5.90 -2.33 4.50
N ILE A 94 -6.33 -2.98 3.43
CA ILE A 94 -7.34 -4.04 3.48
C ILE A 94 -6.73 -5.30 4.10
N ASP A 95 -7.46 -5.93 5.02
CA ASP A 95 -7.22 -7.31 5.40
C ASP A 95 -7.77 -8.23 4.30
N TYR A 96 -6.89 -8.71 3.42
CA TYR A 96 -7.27 -9.55 2.29
C TYR A 96 -7.88 -10.90 2.69
N TYR A 97 -7.57 -11.41 3.89
CA TYR A 97 -8.21 -12.62 4.39
C TYR A 97 -9.68 -12.35 4.71
N LYS A 98 -9.96 -11.28 5.45
CA LYS A 98 -11.35 -10.85 5.74
C LYS A 98 -12.12 -10.48 4.48
N LEU A 99 -11.48 -9.81 3.51
CA LEU A 99 -12.10 -9.54 2.21
C LEU A 99 -12.44 -10.84 1.47
N GLY A 100 -11.58 -11.85 1.54
CA GLY A 100 -11.84 -13.18 0.99
C GLY A 100 -13.03 -13.87 1.66
N VAL A 101 -13.15 -13.78 2.98
CA VAL A 101 -14.30 -14.29 3.74
C VAL A 101 -15.59 -13.58 3.31
N GLN A 102 -15.59 -12.25 3.25
CA GLN A 102 -16.71 -11.44 2.76
C GLN A 102 -17.11 -11.84 1.32
N THR A 103 -16.13 -12.05 0.45
CA THR A 103 -16.37 -12.51 -0.93
C THR A 103 -16.98 -13.92 -0.95
N GLY A 104 -16.56 -14.80 -0.03
CA GLY A 104 -17.12 -16.14 0.14
C GLY A 104 -18.59 -16.12 0.57
N GLU A 105 -18.96 -15.21 1.48
CA GLU A 105 -20.37 -14.99 1.87
C GLU A 105 -21.22 -14.57 0.66
N MET A 106 -20.71 -13.62 -0.13
CA MET A 106 -21.37 -13.19 -1.38
C MET A 106 -21.54 -14.36 -2.37
N ALA A 107 -20.52 -15.20 -2.53
CA ALA A 107 -20.59 -16.38 -3.39
C ALA A 107 -21.63 -17.40 -2.87
N ALA A 108 -21.70 -17.62 -1.56
CA ALA A 108 -22.69 -18.51 -0.96
C ALA A 108 -24.12 -18.00 -1.22
N ASP A 109 -24.38 -16.70 -1.09
CA ASP A 109 -25.70 -16.12 -1.38
C ASP A 109 -26.12 -16.29 -2.84
N ILE A 110 -25.18 -16.25 -3.79
CA ILE A 110 -25.44 -16.56 -5.20
C ILE A 110 -25.76 -18.04 -5.39
N LEU A 111 -24.97 -18.94 -4.79
CA LEU A 111 -25.15 -20.39 -4.92
C LEU A 111 -26.46 -20.89 -4.27
N GLU A 112 -26.89 -20.24 -3.19
CA GLU A 112 -28.17 -20.51 -2.51
C GLU A 112 -29.37 -19.84 -3.21
N GLY A 113 -29.15 -19.06 -4.27
CA GLY A 113 -30.19 -18.40 -5.04
C GLY A 113 -30.81 -17.18 -4.35
N LYS A 114 -30.21 -16.70 -3.25
CA LYS A 114 -30.64 -15.48 -2.54
C LYS A 114 -30.37 -14.21 -3.35
N SER A 115 -29.36 -14.23 -4.22
CA SER A 115 -29.00 -13.11 -5.09
C SER A 115 -28.51 -13.58 -6.45
N LYS A 116 -28.48 -12.65 -7.41
CA LYS A 116 -27.91 -12.86 -8.75
C LYS A 116 -26.72 -11.92 -8.94
N PRO A 117 -25.65 -12.34 -9.64
CA PRO A 117 -24.50 -11.47 -9.89
C PRO A 117 -24.86 -10.10 -10.47
N ALA A 118 -25.85 -10.05 -11.38
CA ALA A 118 -26.29 -8.80 -12.01
C ALA A 118 -26.94 -7.78 -11.05
N ASN A 119 -27.45 -8.23 -9.89
CA ASN A 119 -28.20 -7.40 -8.95
C ASN A 119 -27.49 -7.24 -7.60
N MET A 120 -26.44 -8.02 -7.35
CA MET A 120 -25.66 -7.94 -6.13
C MET A 120 -24.84 -6.64 -6.13
N PRO A 121 -24.96 -5.78 -5.09
CA PRO A 121 -24.13 -4.59 -4.97
C PRO A 121 -22.65 -4.96 -4.92
N ILE A 122 -21.81 -4.13 -5.54
CA ILE A 122 -20.36 -4.20 -5.33
C ILE A 122 -20.09 -3.73 -3.90
N GLU A 123 -19.39 -4.56 -3.13
CA GLU A 123 -18.98 -4.21 -1.77
C GLU A 123 -17.53 -3.71 -1.73
N THR A 124 -17.26 -2.83 -0.77
CA THR A 124 -15.90 -2.47 -0.36
C THR A 124 -15.48 -3.29 0.85
N ALA A 125 -14.18 -3.37 1.13
CA ALA A 125 -13.68 -3.98 2.36
C ALA A 125 -14.35 -3.33 3.58
N ARG A 126 -14.91 -4.16 4.47
CA ARG A 126 -15.57 -3.71 5.70
C ARG A 126 -14.56 -3.39 6.81
N ASP A 127 -13.40 -4.04 6.76
CA ASP A 127 -12.33 -3.94 7.75
C ASP A 127 -11.05 -3.39 7.10
N LEU A 128 -10.50 -2.34 7.71
CA LEU A 128 -9.16 -1.83 7.41
C LEU A 128 -8.27 -2.05 8.63
N THR A 129 -6.98 -2.29 8.40
CA THR A 129 -6.00 -2.52 9.45
C THR A 129 -4.81 -1.58 9.29
N LEU A 130 -4.38 -0.99 10.42
CA LEU A 130 -3.12 -0.29 10.51
C LEU A 130 -2.03 -1.32 10.81
N VAL A 131 -1.03 -1.44 9.95
CA VAL A 131 0.11 -2.32 10.16
C VAL A 131 1.40 -1.51 10.10
N ILE A 132 2.30 -1.70 11.05
CA ILE A 132 3.54 -0.92 11.16
C ILE A 132 4.73 -1.87 11.40
N SER A 133 5.82 -1.68 10.64
CA SER A 133 7.08 -2.42 10.84
C SER A 133 7.87 -1.85 12.02
N LYS A 134 8.16 -2.70 13.00
CA LYS A 134 9.04 -2.39 14.14
C LYS A 134 10.46 -2.14 13.66
N SER A 135 10.98 -3.00 12.78
CA SER A 135 12.34 -2.84 12.27
C SER A 135 12.46 -1.55 11.45
N GLY A 136 11.43 -1.20 10.68
CA GLY A 136 11.35 0.08 9.97
C GLY A 136 11.39 1.29 10.91
N ILE A 137 10.62 1.27 12.01
CA ILE A 137 10.66 2.32 13.04
C ILE A 137 12.06 2.47 13.62
N GLU A 138 12.68 1.35 14.03
CA GLU A 138 14.01 1.35 14.64
C GLU A 138 15.10 1.84 13.69
N LYS A 139 15.10 1.33 12.44
CA LYS A 139 16.05 1.75 11.39
C LYS A 139 15.98 3.24 11.09
N LEU A 140 14.77 3.80 11.08
CA LEU A 140 14.53 5.21 10.80
C LEU A 140 14.61 6.11 12.05
N GLY A 141 14.81 5.53 13.23
CA GLY A 141 14.87 6.26 14.50
C GLY A 141 13.56 7.00 14.83
N LEU A 142 12.42 6.46 14.41
CA LEU A 142 11.12 7.10 14.58
C LEU A 142 10.52 6.80 15.96
N THR A 143 9.74 7.75 16.47
CA THR A 143 8.85 7.52 17.62
C THR A 143 7.42 7.67 17.14
N ILE A 144 6.64 6.60 17.24
CA ILE A 144 5.24 6.60 16.80
C ILE A 144 4.35 7.12 17.94
N PRO A 145 3.44 8.07 17.68
CA PRO A 145 2.47 8.53 18.67
C PRO A 145 1.63 7.40 19.26
N GLU A 146 1.33 7.47 20.56
CA GLU A 146 0.60 6.41 21.28
C GLU A 146 -0.82 6.21 20.75
N ASP A 147 -1.46 7.28 20.30
CA ASP A 147 -2.79 7.25 19.69
C ASP A 147 -2.82 6.55 18.33
N VAL A 148 -1.67 6.47 17.64
CA VAL A 148 -1.51 5.67 16.42
C VAL A 148 -1.21 4.21 16.77
N LEU A 149 -0.35 3.97 17.77
CA LEU A 149 0.05 2.61 18.17
C LEU A 149 -1.11 1.78 18.72
N LYS A 150 -2.07 2.39 19.42
CA LYS A 150 -3.18 1.67 20.07
C LYS A 150 -4.02 0.84 19.09
N ASP A 151 -4.13 1.30 17.84
CA ASP A 151 -4.95 0.68 16.79
C ASP A 151 -4.08 -0.08 15.76
N ALA A 152 -2.76 -0.14 15.99
CA ALA A 152 -1.80 -0.73 15.06
C ALA A 152 -1.48 -2.20 15.38
N THR A 153 -1.40 -3.00 14.33
CA THR A 153 -0.74 -4.31 14.35
C THR A 153 0.74 -4.12 14.04
N LEU A 154 1.62 -4.50 14.95
CA LEU A 154 3.07 -4.38 14.72
C LEU A 154 3.66 -5.66 14.11
N VAL A 155 4.44 -5.52 13.04
CA VAL A 155 5.15 -6.58 12.30
C VAL A 155 6.64 -6.26 12.17
N ASP A 156 7.44 -7.07 11.48
CA ASP A 156 8.91 -7.02 11.48
C ASP A 156 9.52 -6.61 10.14
#